data_AF-A0A5N5KH61-F1
#
_entry.id   AF-A0A5N5KH61-F1
#
_cell.length_a   1.000
_cell.length_b   1.000
_cell.length_c   1.000
_cell.angle_alpha   90.00
_cell.angle_beta   90.00
_cell.angle_gamma   90.00
#
_symmetry.space_group_name_H-M   'P 1'
#
loop_
_entity.id
_entity.type
_entity.pdbx_description
1 polymer ?
#
loop_
_entity_poly.entity_id
_entity_poly.type
_entity_poly.pdbx_seq_one_letter_code
_entity_poly.pdbx_strand_id
1 'polypeptide(L)' 'MPRLHRYLKWRREFVPHGSISLLETPNEVAQNKMFLQGSDKKGRPITVILGARHFQSKGGLEEFKRFVVYGFDKICSR' A
#
# COMPACT_ATOMS: atom_id res chain seq x y z
N MET A 1 0.27 -21.22 -14.92
CA MET A 1 0.01 -20.11 -13.97
C MET A 1 0.68 -18.78 -14.39
N PRO A 2 0.26 -18.11 -15.48
CA PRO A 2 0.99 -16.94 -16.01
C PRO A 2 0.93 -15.71 -15.10
N ARG A 3 -0.18 -15.50 -14.37
CA ARG A 3 -0.38 -14.33 -13.49
C ARG A 3 0.56 -14.35 -12.27
N LEU A 4 0.71 -15.50 -11.62
CA LEU A 4 1.57 -15.64 -10.45
C LEU A 4 3.05 -15.39 -10.78
N HIS A 5 3.54 -15.90 -11.91
CA HIS A 5 4.92 -15.66 -12.33
C HIS A 5 5.20 -14.18 -12.59
N ARG A 6 4.28 -13.47 -13.27
CA ARG A 6 4.40 -12.02 -13.48
C ARG A 6 4.38 -11.25 -12.17
N TYR A 7 3.48 -11.61 -11.26
CA TYR A 7 3.41 -10.99 -9.93
C TYR A 7 4.70 -11.21 -9.13
N LEU A 8 5.21 -12.45 -9.06
CA LEU A 8 6.42 -12.75 -8.30
C LEU A 8 7.66 -12.05 -8.89
N LYS A 9 7.75 -11.93 -10.22
CA LYS A 9 8.80 -11.15 -10.87
C LYS A 9 8.72 -9.69 -10.44
N TRP A 10 7.56 -9.05 -10.63
CA TRP A 10 7.33 -7.66 -10.22
C TRP A 10 7.60 -7.46 -8.72
N ARG A 11 7.16 -8.38 -7.87
CA ARG A 11 7.30 -8.27 -6.41
C ARG A 11 8.75 -8.28 -5.98
N ARG A 12 9.60 -9.11 -6.59
CA ARG A 12 11.05 -9.14 -6.33
C ARG A 12 11.74 -7.86 -6.81
N GLU A 13 11.31 -7.32 -7.96
CA GLU A 13 11.87 -6.09 -8.53
C GLU A 13 11.46 -4.85 -7.74
N PHE A 14 10.18 -4.75 -7.33
CA PHE A 14 9.61 -3.57 -6.70
C PHE A 14 9.78 -3.55 -5.17
N VAL A 15 9.84 -4.72 -4.52
CA VAL A 15 10.00 -4.86 -3.05
C VAL A 15 11.21 -5.76 -2.76
N PRO A 16 12.44 -5.30 -3.05
CA PRO A 16 13.64 -6.13 -2.99
C PRO A 16 13.97 -6.61 -1.57
N HIS A 17 13.55 -5.86 -0.54
CA HIS A 17 13.73 -6.20 0.86
C HIS A 17 12.54 -6.99 1.45
N GLY A 18 11.63 -7.48 0.61
CA GLY A 18 10.49 -8.31 0.99
C GLY A 18 9.28 -7.54 1.55
N SER A 19 9.53 -6.41 2.23
CA SER A 19 8.49 -5.50 2.73
C SER A 19 8.87 -4.04 2.51
N ILE A 20 7.86 -3.18 2.53
CA ILE A 20 8.03 -1.72 2.56
C ILE A 20 7.78 -1.25 3.99
N SER A 21 8.61 -0.33 4.48
CA SER A 21 8.47 0.30 5.78
C SER A 21 7.80 1.69 5.69
N LEU A 22 7.27 2.17 6.81
CA LEU A 22 6.71 3.53 6.89
C LEU A 22 7.77 4.62 6.65
N LEU A 23 9.05 4.33 6.97
CA LEU A 23 10.17 5.24 6.76
C LEU A 23 10.47 5.47 5.26
N GLU A 24 10.03 4.57 4.39
CA GLU A 24 10.16 4.72 2.92
C GLU A 24 9.00 5.53 2.31
N THR A 25 7.98 5.86 3.12
CA THR A 25 6.75 6.55 2.70
C THR A 25 6.29 7.66 3.67
N PRO A 26 7.20 8.46 4.28
CA PRO A 26 6.85 9.36 5.36
C PRO A 26 5.90 10.49 4.93
N ASN A 27 6.00 10.98 3.70
CA ASN A 27 5.15 12.06 3.21
C ASN A 27 3.72 11.57 2.92
N GLU A 28 3.59 10.34 2.39
CA GLU A 28 2.28 9.73 2.14
C GLU A 28 1.55 9.36 3.43
N VAL A 29 2.31 8.85 4.41
CA VAL A 29 1.81 8.53 5.76
C VAL A 29 1.35 9.79 6.49
N ALA A 30 2.12 10.89 6.40
CA ALA A 30 1.78 12.15 7.05
C ALA A 30 0.45 12.74 6.56
N GLN A 31 -0.01 12.41 5.36
CA GLN A 31 -1.31 12.86 4.84
C GLN A 31 -2.51 12.23 5.55
N ASN A 32 -2.29 11.16 6.33
CA ASN A 32 -3.32 10.50 7.16
C ASN A 32 -4.63 10.26 6.38
N LYS A 33 -4.49 9.64 5.21
CA LYS A 33 -5.55 9.51 4.20
C LYS A 33 -6.06 8.09 3.97
N MET A 34 -5.46 7.08 4.59
CA MET A 34 -5.87 5.68 4.45
C MET A 34 -6.03 5.04 5.82
N PHE A 35 -7.14 4.36 6.04
CA PHE A 35 -7.52 3.75 7.31
C PHE A 35 -7.95 2.30 7.08
N LEU A 36 -7.66 1.43 8.05
CA LEU A 36 -8.11 0.04 8.04
C LEU A 36 -9.19 -0.12 9.12
N GLN A 37 -10.46 -0.29 8.71
CA GLN A 37 -11.61 -0.18 9.62
C GLN A 37 -12.26 -1.52 10.00
N GLY A 38 -11.62 -2.65 9.69
CA GLY A 38 -12.13 -3.99 10.02
C GLY A 38 -12.55 -4.77 8.77
N SER A 39 -13.61 -5.56 8.87
CA SER A 39 -14.09 -6.43 7.80
C SER A 39 -15.59 -6.26 7.53
N ASP A 40 -16.01 -6.56 6.30
CA ASP A 40 -17.42 -6.57 5.92
C ASP A 40 -18.17 -7.81 6.45
N LYS A 41 -19.47 -7.91 6.13
CA LYS A 41 -20.32 -9.05 6.54
C LYS A 41 -19.84 -10.43 6.05
N LYS A 42 -18.92 -10.48 5.09
CA LYS A 42 -18.31 -11.70 4.55
C LYS A 42 -16.87 -11.89 5.05
N GLY A 43 -16.42 -11.10 6.02
CA GLY A 43 -15.07 -11.17 6.56
C GLY A 43 -14.00 -10.53 5.67
N ARG A 44 -14.37 -9.83 4.60
CA ARG A 44 -13.40 -9.19 3.69
C ARG A 44 -12.87 -7.90 4.33
N PRO A 45 -11.55 -7.68 4.41
CA PRO A 45 -10.99 -6.45 4.96
C PRO A 45 -11.51 -5.19 4.24
N ILE A 46 -11.82 -4.14 4.99
CA ILE A 46 -12.25 -2.84 4.48
C ILE A 46 -11.18 -1.80 4.79
N THR A 47 -10.76 -1.09 3.75
CA THR A 47 -9.99 0.16 3.87
C THR A 47 -10.84 1.36 3.47
N VAL A 48 -10.67 2.47 4.18
CA VAL A 48 -11.30 3.76 3.88
C VAL A 48 -10.20 4.73 3.47
N ILE A 49 -10.38 5.38 2.33
CA ILE A 49 -9.44 6.39 1.81
C ILE A 49 -10.15 7.74 1.73
N LEU A 50 -9.57 8.75 2.37
CA LEU A 50 -10.03 10.13 2.29
C LEU A 50 -9.34 10.83 1.11
N GLY A 51 -9.96 10.76 -0.07
CA GLY A 51 -9.42 11.35 -1.30
C GLY A 51 -9.14 12.86 -1.19
N ALA A 52 -9.93 13.59 -0.40
CA ALA A 52 -9.72 15.01 -0.13
C ALA A 52 -8.40 15.33 0.61
N ARG A 53 -7.74 14.32 1.21
CA ARG A 53 -6.42 14.46 1.84
C ARG A 53 -5.28 14.04 0.93
N HIS A 54 -5.54 13.73 -0.34
CA HIS A 54 -4.50 13.37 -1.30
C HIS A 54 -3.86 14.63 -1.89
N PHE A 55 -2.63 14.91 -1.48
CA PHE A 55 -1.83 16.02 -1.98
C PHE A 55 -0.54 15.50 -2.65
N GLN A 56 -0.04 16.26 -3.62
CA GLN A 56 1.28 16.01 -4.19
C GLN A 56 2.34 16.13 -3.09
N SER A 57 3.19 15.10 -2.95
CA SER A 57 4.23 15.01 -1.95
C SER A 57 5.63 15.11 -2.58
N LYS A 58 6.65 15.45 -1.78
CA LYS A 58 8.04 15.57 -2.25
C LYS A 58 8.60 14.25 -2.83
N GLY A 59 8.17 13.10 -2.34
CA GLY A 59 8.57 11.80 -2.91
C GLY A 59 7.76 11.36 -4.13
N GLY A 60 6.74 12.12 -4.51
CA GLY A 60 6.00 11.98 -5.75
C GLY A 60 5.40 10.60 -5.97
N LEU A 61 5.31 10.21 -7.25
CA LEU A 61 4.65 8.97 -7.66
C LEU A 61 5.34 7.71 -7.10
N GLU A 62 6.66 7.70 -6.98
CA GLU A 62 7.39 6.52 -6.51
C GLU A 62 7.16 6.25 -5.02
N GLU A 63 7.12 7.29 -4.19
CA GLU A 63 6.71 7.14 -2.80
C GLU A 63 5.25 6.72 -2.68
N PHE A 64 4.36 7.29 -3.51
CA PHE A 64 2.95 6.90 -3.53
C PHE A 64 2.76 5.42 -3.90
N LYS A 65 3.46 4.91 -4.93
CA LYS A 65 3.42 3.47 -5.28
C LYS A 65 3.86 2.59 -4.10
N ARG A 66 4.95 2.97 -3.41
CA ARG A 66 5.40 2.25 -2.21
C ARG A 66 4.36 2.27 -1.10
N PHE A 67 3.71 3.42 -0.87
CA PHE A 67 2.65 3.56 0.13
C PHE A 67 1.44 2.66 -0.17
N VAL A 68 1.04 2.59 -1.45
CA VAL A 68 -0.04 1.70 -1.89
C VAL A 68 0.31 0.23 -1.65
N VAL A 69 1.54 -0.18 -1.99
CA VAL A 69 2.01 -1.56 -1.76
C VAL A 69 2.07 -1.88 -0.27
N TYR A 70 2.61 -0.97 0.56
CA TYR A 70 2.58 -1.09 2.02
C TYR A 70 1.15 -1.28 2.55
N GLY A 71 0.21 -0.45 2.10
CA GLY A 71 -1.19 -0.52 2.52
C GLY A 71 -1.83 -1.87 2.18
N PHE A 72 -1.62 -2.38 0.97
CA PHE A 72 -2.11 -3.70 0.56
C PHE A 72 -1.47 -4.85 1.34
N ASP A 73 -0.17 -4.79 1.60
CA ASP A 73 0.52 -5.81 2.41
C ASP A 73 -0.08 -5.89 3.82
N LYS A 74 -0.38 -4.73 4.43
CA LYS A 74 -1.03 -4.67 5.76
C LYS A 74 -2.47 -5.16 5.74
N ILE A 75 -3.19 -4.98 4.64
CA ILE A 75 -4.53 -5.54 4.46
C ILE A 75 -4.48 -7.07 4.40
N CYS A 76 -3.50 -7.63 3.69
CA CYS A 76 -3.35 -9.07 3.49
C CYS A 76 -2.70 -9.81 4.66
N SER A 77 -2.01 -9.12 5.56
CA SER A 77 -1.37 -9.70 6.75
C SER A 77 -2.31 -9.85 7.96
N ARG A 78 -3.61 -9.60 7.79
CA ARG A 78 -4.63 -9.76 8.83
C ARG A 78 -5.31 -11.12 8.74
#